data_AF-A0A4Q5RLT4-F1
#
_entry.id   AF-A0A4Q5RLT4-F1
#
_cell.length_a   1.000
_cell.length_b   1.000
_cell.length_c   1.000
_cell.angle_alpha   90.00
_cell.angle_beta   90.00
_cell.angle_gamma   90.00
#
_symmetry.space_group_name_H-M   'P 1'
#
loop_
_entity.id
_entity.type
_entity.pdbx_description
1 polymer ?
#
loop_
_entity_poly.entity_id
_entity_poly.type
_entity_poly.pdbx_seq_one_letter_code
_entity_poly.pdbx_strand_id
1 'polypeptide(L)'
;MLSAAGLLLASSCSVFHRHREAPAPPPVVVETVRTPDSPTPPKAARDLADAMTTVLHLRPDQTGQVRRVLNSTVEQVNAARQQYPAQSPQLNTALQRINAKSESQLRTLLGPAKYKELQTKRPQLQAEMQQRQ
;
A
#
# COMPACT_ATOMS: atom_id res chain seq x y z
N MET A 1 7.33 26.53 68.12
CA MET A 1 7.62 27.19 66.82
C MET A 1 8.32 26.20 65.91
N LEU A 2 8.19 26.37 64.58
CA LEU A 2 8.47 25.47 63.45
C LEU A 2 7.25 24.62 63.04
N SER A 3 6.46 24.99 62.02
CA SER A 3 6.70 25.17 60.56
C SER A 3 6.15 23.94 59.81
N ALA A 4 5.00 24.10 59.11
CA ALA A 4 4.89 24.33 57.66
C ALA A 4 4.98 23.00 56.86
N ALA A 5 3.86 22.49 56.33
CA ALA A 5 3.32 22.78 54.99
C ALA A 5 4.01 21.95 53.88
N GLY A 6 3.22 21.24 53.08
CA GLY A 6 3.72 20.59 51.87
C GLY A 6 2.74 19.61 51.24
N LEU A 7 1.71 20.13 50.57
CA LEU A 7 0.93 19.38 49.58
C LEU A 7 1.87 18.83 48.50
N LEU A 8 1.83 17.52 48.24
CA LEU A 8 2.29 16.97 46.98
C LEU A 8 1.08 16.50 46.17
N LEU A 9 0.66 17.41 45.28
CA LEU A 9 -0.18 17.11 44.13
C LEU A 9 0.52 16.05 43.27
N ALA A 10 0.06 14.80 43.36
CA ALA A 10 0.41 13.79 42.38
C ALA A 10 -0.35 14.11 41.08
N SER A 11 0.39 14.72 40.15
CA SER A 11 -0.01 14.98 38.77
C SER A 11 -0.48 13.68 38.09
N SER A 12 -1.79 13.52 37.93
CA SER A 12 -2.36 12.51 37.02
C SER A 12 -2.10 12.97 35.59
N CYS A 13 -0.97 12.55 35.04
CA CYS A 13 -0.75 12.53 33.61
C CYS A 13 -1.74 11.53 33.01
N SER A 14 -2.90 12.02 32.58
CA SER A 14 -3.76 11.31 31.64
C SER A 14 -2.95 11.03 30.38
N VAL A 15 -2.45 9.81 30.30
CA VAL A 15 -1.89 9.21 29.10
C VAL A 15 -2.98 9.31 28.05
N PHE A 16 -2.88 10.33 27.20
CA PHE A 16 -3.59 10.36 25.93
C PHE A 16 -3.10 9.14 25.15
N HIS A 17 -3.90 8.08 25.16
CA HIS A 17 -3.82 7.01 24.19
C HIS A 17 -4.02 7.67 22.82
N ARG A 18 -2.91 8.06 22.17
CA ARG A 18 -2.90 8.37 20.75
C ARG A 18 -3.59 7.20 20.08
N HIS A 19 -4.67 7.51 19.36
CA HIS A 19 -5.26 6.67 18.35
C HIS A 19 -4.13 5.94 17.62
N ARG A 20 -3.97 4.65 17.94
CA ARG A 20 -3.22 3.75 17.09
C ARG A 20 -4.08 3.65 15.86
N GLU A 21 -3.76 4.47 14.85
CA GLU A 21 -4.21 4.26 13.48
C GLU A 21 -4.10 2.75 13.23
N ALA A 22 -5.25 2.15 12.93
CA ALA A 22 -5.27 0.78 12.46
C ALA A 22 -4.20 0.67 11.36
N PRO A 23 -3.40 -0.42 11.31
CA PRO A 23 -2.40 -0.59 10.28
C PRO A 23 -3.03 -0.28 8.93
N ALA A 24 -2.50 0.72 8.23
CA ALA A 24 -2.96 1.04 6.89
C ALA A 24 -2.94 -0.27 6.09
N PRO A 25 -4.04 -0.63 5.41
CA PRO A 25 -4.13 -1.93 4.76
C PRO A 25 -2.97 -2.04 3.76
N PRO A 26 -2.20 -3.14 3.75
CA PRO A 26 -0.92 -3.24 3.02
C PRO A 26 -1.06 -2.82 1.55
N PRO A 27 -0.10 -2.16 0.91
CA PRO A 27 -0.30 -1.64 -0.43
C PRO A 27 -0.67 -2.76 -1.42
N VAL A 28 -1.77 -2.58 -2.17
CA VAL A 28 -2.33 -3.57 -3.12
C VAL A 28 -1.32 -3.97 -4.20
N VAL A 29 -0.34 -3.11 -4.47
CA VAL A 29 0.42 -3.13 -5.71
C VAL A 29 1.75 -3.90 -5.62
N VAL A 30 2.24 -4.29 -4.43
CA VAL A 30 3.60 -4.87 -4.32
C VAL A 30 3.68 -6.19 -3.56
N GLU A 31 2.60 -6.67 -2.94
CA GLU A 31 2.66 -7.93 -2.19
C GLU A 31 2.32 -9.14 -3.07
N THR A 32 2.97 -9.25 -4.23
CA THR A 32 2.98 -10.50 -5.00
C THR A 32 4.40 -11.04 -5.06
N VAL A 33 4.74 -11.79 -4.01
CA VAL A 33 5.60 -12.98 -4.02
C VAL A 33 6.77 -12.92 -5.01
N ARG A 34 7.89 -12.31 -4.61
CA ARG A 34 9.22 -12.56 -5.20
C ARG A 34 10.31 -12.04 -4.28
N THR A 35 11.47 -12.68 -4.36
CA THR A 35 12.70 -12.27 -3.67
C THR A 35 12.97 -10.77 -3.86
N PRO A 36 13.39 -10.04 -2.80
CA PRO A 36 13.60 -8.59 -2.86
C PRO A 36 14.52 -8.12 -4.01
N ASP A 37 15.42 -9.00 -4.45
CA ASP A 37 16.48 -8.72 -5.41
C ASP A 37 16.09 -8.88 -6.90
N SER A 38 14.95 -9.46 -7.23
CA SER A 38 14.60 -9.69 -8.65
C SER A 38 13.69 -8.59 -9.21
N PRO A 39 13.92 -8.09 -10.45
CA PRO A 39 12.99 -7.18 -11.10
C PRO A 39 11.59 -7.80 -11.22
N THR A 40 10.55 -7.02 -10.96
CA THR A 40 9.17 -7.43 -11.18
C THR A 40 8.90 -7.45 -12.69
N PRO A 41 8.44 -8.58 -13.26
CA PRO A 41 8.20 -8.67 -14.70
C PRO A 41 7.00 -7.79 -15.12
N PRO A 42 7.01 -7.17 -16.31
CA PRO A 42 5.87 -6.40 -16.81
C PRO A 42 4.55 -7.18 -16.87
N LYS A 43 4.64 -8.51 -17.04
CA LYS A 43 3.48 -9.42 -17.00
C LYS A 43 2.69 -9.29 -15.70
N ALA A 44 3.36 -9.08 -14.56
CA ALA A 44 2.70 -8.98 -13.25
C ALA A 44 1.74 -7.79 -13.16
N ALA A 45 2.05 -6.66 -13.80
CA ALA A 45 1.15 -5.51 -13.85
C ALA A 45 -0.08 -5.77 -14.73
N ARG A 46 0.09 -6.48 -15.85
CA ARG A 46 -1.03 -6.93 -16.69
C ARG A 46 -1.93 -7.88 -15.92
N ASP A 47 -1.36 -8.92 -15.32
CA ASP A 47 -2.10 -9.95 -14.59
C ASP A 47 -2.88 -9.34 -13.42
N LEU A 48 -2.29 -8.38 -12.69
CA LEU A 48 -2.97 -7.64 -11.62
C LEU A 48 -4.11 -6.76 -12.15
N ALA A 49 -3.92 -6.07 -13.28
CA ALA A 49 -4.99 -5.30 -13.91
C ALA A 49 -6.17 -6.19 -14.32
N ASP A 50 -5.89 -7.39 -14.84
CA ASP A 50 -6.90 -8.34 -15.29
C ASP A 50 -7.62 -8.99 -14.09
N ALA A 51 -6.89 -9.27 -13.00
CA ALA A 51 -7.45 -9.71 -11.74
C ALA A 51 -8.37 -8.63 -11.13
N MET A 52 -7.94 -7.36 -11.11
CA MET A 52 -8.78 -6.25 -10.67
C MET A 52 -10.02 -6.08 -11.54
N THR A 53 -9.88 -6.29 -12.86
CA THR A 53 -11.00 -6.25 -13.80
C THR A 53 -12.03 -7.33 -13.49
N THR A 54 -11.57 -8.55 -13.25
CA THR A 54 -12.44 -9.70 -12.90
C THR A 54 -13.13 -9.48 -11.56
N VAL A 55 -12.38 -9.11 -10.53
CA VAL A 55 -12.88 -8.99 -9.15
C VAL A 55 -13.82 -7.79 -8.97
N LEU A 56 -13.52 -6.67 -9.63
CA LEU A 56 -14.27 -5.42 -9.48
C LEU A 56 -15.24 -5.15 -10.63
N HIS A 57 -15.29 -6.02 -11.64
CA HIS A 57 -16.09 -5.86 -12.85
C HIS A 57 -15.83 -4.50 -13.53
N LEU A 58 -14.55 -4.20 -13.76
CA LEU A 58 -14.15 -2.93 -14.38
C LEU A 58 -14.55 -2.90 -15.85
N ARG A 59 -14.91 -1.70 -16.33
CA ARG A 59 -15.13 -1.48 -17.76
C ARG A 59 -13.80 -1.50 -18.53
N PRO A 60 -13.81 -1.78 -19.84
CA PRO A 60 -12.57 -1.85 -20.64
C PRO A 60 -11.72 -0.57 -20.60
N ASP A 61 -12.34 0.60 -20.56
CA ASP A 61 -11.66 1.90 -20.43
C ASP A 61 -10.93 2.02 -19.08
N GLN A 62 -11.59 1.59 -17.99
CA GLN A 62 -11.02 1.59 -16.65
C GLN A 62 -9.89 0.56 -16.53
N THR A 63 -10.05 -0.63 -17.10
CA THR A 63 -8.99 -1.65 -17.15
C THR A 63 -7.74 -1.12 -17.86
N GLY A 64 -7.90 -0.44 -19.00
CA GLY A 64 -6.78 0.17 -19.70
C GLY A 64 -6.05 1.25 -18.87
N GLN A 65 -6.80 2.04 -18.10
CA GLN A 65 -6.24 3.06 -17.21
C GLN A 65 -5.51 2.43 -16.00
N VAL A 66 -6.12 1.44 -15.36
CA VAL A 66 -5.51 0.68 -14.25
C VAL A 66 -4.21 0.01 -14.73
N ARG A 67 -4.23 -0.65 -15.89
CA ARG A 67 -3.03 -1.29 -16.45
C ARG A 67 -1.89 -0.30 -16.68
N ARG A 68 -2.19 0.92 -17.17
CA ARG A 68 -1.17 1.98 -17.32
C ARG A 68 -0.55 2.39 -15.99
N VAL A 69 -1.37 2.58 -14.95
CA VAL A 69 -0.87 2.91 -13.60
C VAL A 69 0.02 1.80 -13.05
N LEU A 70 -0.43 0.54 -13.15
CA LEU A 70 0.32 -0.61 -12.64
C LEU A 70 1.63 -0.82 -13.39
N ASN A 71 1.64 -0.69 -14.73
CA ASN A 71 2.86 -0.77 -15.53
C ASN A 71 3.87 0.31 -15.11
N SER A 72 3.43 1.57 -15.02
CA SER A 72 4.30 2.67 -14.58
C SER A 72 4.79 2.48 -13.15
N THR A 73 4.00 1.84 -12.29
CA THR A 73 4.42 1.52 -10.92
C THR A 73 5.51 0.47 -10.93
N VAL A 74 5.37 -0.60 -11.73
CA VAL A 74 6.40 -1.64 -11.87
C VAL A 74 7.71 -1.08 -12.42
N GLU A 75 7.64 -0.19 -13.42
CA GLU A 75 8.83 0.51 -13.94
C GLU A 75 9.54 1.33 -12.85
N GLN A 76 8.79 2.12 -12.07
CA GLN A 76 9.34 2.91 -10.96
C GLN A 76 9.94 2.02 -9.86
N VAL A 77 9.29 0.91 -9.51
CA VAL A 77 9.79 -0.06 -8.52
C VAL A 77 11.09 -0.69 -9.01
N ASN A 78 11.14 -1.13 -10.27
CA ASN A 78 12.34 -1.73 -10.85
C ASN A 78 13.49 -0.73 -10.92
N ALA A 79 13.22 0.52 -11.31
CA ALA A 79 14.21 1.59 -11.29
C ALA A 79 14.74 1.85 -9.88
N ALA A 80 13.86 1.89 -8.86
CA ALA A 80 14.28 2.07 -7.48
C ALA A 80 15.15 0.90 -6.97
N ARG A 81 14.82 -0.34 -7.34
CA ARG A 81 15.62 -1.54 -7.02
C ARG A 81 16.99 -1.53 -7.69
N GLN A 82 17.12 -0.93 -8.87
CA GLN A 82 18.41 -0.74 -9.53
C GLN A 82 19.23 0.38 -8.89
N GLN A 83 18.58 1.41 -8.38
CA GLN A 83 19.24 2.58 -7.82
C GLN A 83 19.74 2.37 -6.39
N TYR A 84 19.01 1.59 -5.58
CA TYR A 84 19.29 1.43 -4.16
C TYR A 84 19.68 -0.02 -3.82
N PRO A 85 20.62 -0.23 -2.89
CA PRO A 85 20.93 -1.57 -2.40
C PRO A 85 19.68 -2.26 -1.86
N ALA A 86 19.61 -3.57 -2.05
CA ALA A 86 18.56 -4.40 -1.48
C ALA A 86 18.49 -4.19 0.03
N GLN A 87 17.27 -4.19 0.57
CA GLN A 87 16.99 -4.02 2.01
C GLN A 87 17.44 -2.69 2.61
N SER A 88 17.85 -1.70 1.79
CA SER A 88 18.23 -0.38 2.29
C SER A 88 17.02 0.46 2.74
N PRO A 89 17.18 1.32 3.77
CA PRO A 89 16.14 2.28 4.16
C PRO A 89 15.70 3.20 3.02
N GLN A 90 16.63 3.54 2.11
CA GLN A 90 16.38 4.36 0.93
C GLN A 90 15.45 3.64 -0.05
N LEU A 91 15.71 2.35 -0.33
CA LEU A 91 14.82 1.53 -1.13
C LEU A 91 13.43 1.46 -0.51
N ASN A 92 13.34 1.17 0.79
CA ASN A 92 12.04 1.09 1.49
C ASN A 92 11.25 2.40 1.40
N THR A 93 11.92 3.54 1.58
CA THR A 93 11.31 4.86 1.46
C THR A 93 10.85 5.15 0.02
N ALA A 94 11.66 4.80 -0.98
CA ALA A 94 11.29 4.96 -2.38
C ALA A 94 10.07 4.09 -2.74
N LEU A 95 10.05 2.83 -2.33
CA LEU A 95 8.93 1.92 -2.55
C LEU A 95 7.65 2.42 -1.87
N GLN A 96 7.74 2.92 -0.63
CA GLN A 96 6.58 3.52 0.06
C GLN A 96 6.00 4.70 -0.71
N ARG A 97 6.84 5.61 -1.22
CA ARG A 97 6.38 6.75 -2.03
C ARG A 97 5.73 6.31 -3.34
N ILE A 98 6.35 5.36 -4.03
CA ILE A 98 5.82 4.80 -5.29
C ILE A 98 4.44 4.16 -5.03
N ASN A 99 4.31 3.41 -3.95
CA ASN A 99 3.05 2.75 -3.57
C ASN A 99 1.96 3.75 -3.21
N ALA A 100 2.27 4.75 -2.39
CA ALA A 100 1.31 5.79 -2.01
C ALA A 100 0.79 6.57 -3.23
N LYS A 101 1.70 6.88 -4.18
CA LYS A 101 1.33 7.53 -5.44
C LYS A 101 0.41 6.63 -6.29
N SER A 102 0.79 5.37 -6.47
CA SER A 102 0.00 4.39 -7.22
C SER A 102 -1.40 4.21 -6.60
N GLU A 103 -1.47 4.11 -5.28
CA GLU A 103 -2.73 4.00 -4.53
C GLU A 103 -3.62 5.24 -4.75
N SER A 104 -3.07 6.45 -4.67
CA SER A 104 -3.79 7.69 -4.94
C SER A 104 -4.34 7.75 -6.37
N GLN A 105 -3.56 7.30 -7.36
CA GLN A 105 -3.99 7.20 -8.75
C GLN A 105 -5.12 6.18 -8.91
N LEU A 106 -4.98 4.98 -8.33
CA LEU A 106 -6.02 3.95 -8.37
C LEU A 106 -7.30 4.40 -7.68
N ARG A 107 -7.21 5.06 -6.52
CA ARG A 107 -8.38 5.62 -5.82
C ARG A 107 -9.12 6.66 -6.67
N THR A 108 -8.38 7.52 -7.36
CA THR A 108 -8.96 8.53 -8.26
C THR A 108 -9.64 7.87 -9.47
N LEU A 109 -8.97 6.90 -10.10
CA LEU A 109 -9.47 6.21 -11.30
C LEU A 109 -10.71 5.34 -11.03
N LEU A 110 -10.70 4.61 -9.92
CA LEU A 110 -11.80 3.72 -9.54
C LEU A 110 -12.96 4.48 -8.88
N GLY A 111 -12.66 5.61 -8.26
CA GLY A 111 -13.61 6.31 -7.39
C GLY A 111 -13.79 5.60 -6.04
N PRO A 112 -14.45 6.28 -5.07
CA PRO A 112 -14.49 5.83 -3.68
C PRO A 112 -15.20 4.47 -3.49
N ALA A 113 -16.26 4.20 -4.24
CA ALA A 113 -17.03 2.95 -4.11
C ALA A 113 -16.23 1.73 -4.56
N LYS A 114 -15.68 1.77 -5.78
CA LYS A 114 -14.86 0.67 -6.32
C LYS A 114 -13.52 0.54 -5.60
N TYR A 115 -12.95 1.65 -5.13
CA TYR A 115 -11.77 1.59 -4.30
C TYR A 115 -12.02 0.91 -2.95
N LYS A 116 -13.17 1.17 -2.31
CA LYS A 116 -13.57 0.44 -1.10
C LYS A 116 -13.81 -1.04 -1.40
N GLU A 117 -14.47 -1.35 -2.51
CA GLU A 117 -14.68 -2.73 -2.96
C GLU A 117 -13.35 -3.47 -3.16
N LEU A 118 -12.36 -2.82 -3.78
CA LEU A 118 -10.99 -3.34 -3.92
C LEU A 118 -10.37 -3.68 -2.56
N GLN A 119 -10.49 -2.79 -1.57
CA GLN A 119 -9.97 -3.04 -0.23
C GLN A 119 -10.63 -4.25 0.44
N THR A 120 -11.94 -4.39 0.29
CA THR A 120 -12.70 -5.52 0.86
C THR A 120 -12.40 -6.84 0.14
N LYS A 121 -12.22 -6.80 -1.18
CA LYS A 121 -12.01 -7.99 -2.02
C LYS A 121 -10.54 -8.37 -2.21
N ARG A 122 -9.63 -7.84 -1.38
CA ARG A 122 -8.20 -8.20 -1.45
C ARG A 122 -7.92 -9.71 -1.40
N PRO A 123 -8.58 -10.52 -0.56
CA PRO A 123 -8.35 -11.97 -0.56
C PRO A 123 -8.73 -12.61 -1.90
N GLN A 124 -9.83 -12.14 -2.52
CA GLN A 124 -10.28 -12.62 -3.84
C GLN A 124 -9.29 -12.21 -4.93
N LEU A 125 -8.75 -10.99 -4.86
CA LEU A 125 -7.72 -10.52 -5.78
C LEU A 125 -6.43 -11.33 -5.68
N GLN A 126 -6.00 -11.68 -4.46
CA GLN A 126 -4.81 -12.52 -4.26
C GLN A 126 -5.03 -13.94 -4.82
N ALA A 127 -6.21 -14.53 -4.58
CA ALA A 127 -6.56 -15.84 -5.15
C ALA A 127 -6.57 -15.81 -6.69
N GLU A 128 -7.15 -14.76 -7.28
CA GLU A 128 -7.17 -14.55 -8.73
C GLU A 128 -5.75 -14.40 -9.30
N MET A 129 -4.86 -13.68 -8.59
CA MET A 129 -3.45 -13.56 -8.98
C MET A 129 -2.69 -14.89 -8.88
N GLN A 130 -2.97 -15.72 -7.88
CA GLN A 130 -2.36 -17.05 -7.76
C GLN A 130 -2.71 -17.97 -8.93
N GLN A 131 -3.93 -17.88 -9.47
CA GLN A 131 -4.34 -18.63 -10.66
C GLN A 131 -3.64 -18.18 -11.94
N ARG A 132 -2.99 -17.00 -11.92
CA ARG A 132 -2.39 -16.35 -13.09
C ARG A 132 -0.85 -16.39 -13.10
N GLN A 133 -0.24 -16.92 -12.04
CA GLN A 133 1.21 -17.17 -11.93
C GLN A 133 1.65 -18.30 -12.85
#